data_AF-A0A495VYG8-F1
#
_entry.id   AF-A0A495VYG8-F1
#
_cell.length_a   1.000
_cell.length_b   1.000
_cell.length_c   1.000
_cell.angle_alpha   90.00
_cell.angle_beta   90.00
_cell.angle_gamma   90.00
#
_symmetry.space_group_name_H-M   'P 1'
#
loop_
_entity.id
_entity.type
_entity.pdbx_description
1 polymer ?
#
loop_
_entity_poly.entity_id
_entity_poly.type
_entity_poly.pdbx_seq_one_letter_code
_entity_poly.pdbx_strand_id
1 'polypeptide(L)'
;MFLSAVKRIGVVLAAVAGAAVLAASPASAAQQCGDLRGPEGGTLPLCKSWNWDGNDYDGKWWTNGPSSLPSHTYLQRSEDGSVTNSSFSGSYQDVKTIRFRLCDSSTRRCTGWW
;
A
#
# COMPACT_ATOMS: atom_id res chain seq x y z
N MET A 1 -75.85 21.73 -20.68
CA MET A 1 -76.16 21.19 -19.33
C MET A 1 -75.00 20.29 -18.92
N PHE A 2 -74.35 20.62 -17.79
CA PHE A 2 -73.41 19.84 -16.96
C PHE A 2 -72.10 19.34 -17.61
N LEU A 3 -70.95 19.98 -17.36
CA LEU A 3 -70.07 19.96 -16.16
C LEU A 3 -69.21 18.70 -16.01
N SER A 4 -67.89 18.95 -15.99
CA SER A 4 -66.87 18.29 -15.14
C SER A 4 -66.44 16.87 -15.55
N ALA A 5 -65.20 16.41 -15.38
CA ALA A 5 -64.05 16.94 -14.69
C ALA A 5 -62.76 16.35 -15.30
N VAL A 6 -61.73 17.18 -15.33
CA VAL A 6 -60.33 16.77 -15.41
C VAL A 6 -60.00 15.88 -14.21
N LYS A 7 -59.40 14.71 -14.44
CA LYS A 7 -58.70 13.98 -13.37
C LYS A 7 -57.32 13.55 -13.86
N ARG A 8 -56.34 14.43 -13.62
CA ARG A 8 -54.91 14.12 -13.75
C ARG A 8 -54.55 13.10 -12.68
N ILE A 9 -54.26 11.87 -13.08
CA ILE A 9 -53.68 10.86 -12.19
C ILE A 9 -52.16 11.07 -12.25
N GLY A 10 -51.65 11.88 -11.33
CA GLY A 10 -50.22 12.01 -11.09
C GLY A 10 -49.73 10.75 -10.40
N VAL A 11 -48.95 9.93 -11.11
CA VAL A 11 -48.23 8.81 -10.52
C VAL A 11 -47.01 9.39 -9.82
N VAL A 12 -47.04 9.45 -8.49
CA VAL A 12 -45.89 9.79 -7.67
C VAL A 12 -44.97 8.56 -7.65
N LEU A 13 -43.91 8.60 -8.46
CA LEU A 13 -42.82 7.64 -8.37
C LEU A 13 -42.03 7.93 -7.09
N ALA A 14 -42.28 7.15 -6.05
CA ALA A 14 -41.45 7.12 -4.86
C ALA A 14 -40.12 6.43 -5.21
N ALA A 15 -39.10 7.22 -5.54
CA ALA A 15 -37.74 6.73 -5.69
C ALA A 15 -37.19 6.41 -4.29
N VAL A 16 -37.18 5.13 -3.92
CA VAL A 16 -36.48 4.66 -2.72
C VAL A 16 -34.99 4.67 -3.06
N ALA A 17 -34.30 5.76 -2.70
CA ALA A 17 -32.84 5.80 -2.71
C ALA A 17 -32.33 4.94 -1.54
N GLY A 18 -32.30 3.62 -1.74
CA GLY A 18 -31.65 2.70 -0.82
C GLY A 18 -30.14 2.94 -0.87
N ALA A 19 -29.58 3.42 0.23
CA ALA A 19 -28.13 3.56 0.40
C ALA A 19 -27.48 2.18 0.17
N ALA A 20 -26.71 2.05 -0.90
CA ALA A 20 -25.80 0.93 -1.05
C ALA A 20 -24.72 1.10 0.01
N VAL A 21 -24.85 0.36 1.12
CA VAL A 21 -23.71 0.11 2.01
C VAL A 21 -22.75 -0.73 1.20
N LEU A 22 -21.82 -0.07 0.52
CA LEU A 22 -20.62 -0.72 0.01
C LEU A 22 -19.86 -1.18 1.25
N ALA A 23 -20.13 -2.41 1.68
CA ALA A 23 -19.25 -3.11 2.59
C ALA A 23 -17.89 -3.19 1.88
N ALA A 24 -16.98 -2.29 2.23
CA ALA A 24 -15.59 -2.39 1.83
C ALA A 24 -15.13 -3.76 2.34
N SER A 25 -14.93 -4.70 1.42
CA SER A 25 -14.28 -5.95 1.76
C SER A 25 -12.92 -5.58 2.36
N PRO A 26 -12.50 -6.13 3.51
CA PRO A 26 -11.14 -5.88 4.00
C PRO A 26 -10.20 -6.27 2.87
N ALA A 27 -9.36 -5.34 2.42
CA ALA A 27 -8.49 -5.60 1.28
C ALA A 27 -7.62 -6.78 1.66
N SER A 28 -7.66 -7.83 0.85
CA SER A 28 -6.91 -9.06 1.09
C SER A 28 -5.44 -8.72 1.35
N ALA A 29 -4.87 -9.26 2.43
CA ALA A 29 -3.44 -9.14 2.69
C ALA A 29 -2.65 -9.50 1.42
N ALA A 30 -1.91 -8.52 0.89
CA ALA A 30 -1.16 -8.63 -0.34
C ALA A 30 0.33 -8.70 -0.03
N GLN A 31 1.10 -9.26 -0.96
CA GLN A 31 2.55 -9.40 -0.84
C GLN A 31 3.21 -9.10 -2.19
N GLN A 32 4.41 -8.54 -2.13
CA GLN A 32 5.31 -8.36 -3.26
C GLN A 32 6.72 -8.74 -2.86
N CYS A 33 7.42 -9.47 -3.74
CA CYS A 33 8.83 -9.75 -3.62
C CYS A 33 9.60 -9.16 -4.80
N GLY A 34 10.84 -8.76 -4.57
CA GLY A 34 11.72 -8.25 -5.61
C GLY A 34 13.19 -8.33 -5.23
N ASP A 35 14.03 -8.29 -6.24
CA ASP A 35 15.48 -8.27 -6.10
C ASP A 35 16.00 -6.83 -6.13
N LEU A 36 16.40 -6.31 -4.97
CA LEU A 36 16.98 -4.98 -4.86
C LEU A 36 18.48 -5.11 -5.15
N ARG A 37 18.94 -4.45 -6.22
CA ARG A 37 20.37 -4.42 -6.59
C ARG A 37 21.09 -3.33 -5.82
N GLY A 38 22.19 -3.68 -5.15
CA GLY A 38 23.02 -2.73 -4.42
C GLY A 38 23.71 -1.72 -5.35
N PRO A 39 24.02 -0.51 -4.87
CA PRO A 39 24.69 0.51 -5.68
C PRO A 39 26.12 0.10 -6.09
N GLU A 40 26.82 -0.66 -5.24
CA GLU A 40 28.16 -1.21 -5.50
C GLU A 40 28.10 -2.68 -5.99
N GLY A 41 26.92 -3.11 -6.45
CA GLY A 41 26.66 -4.48 -6.85
C GLY A 41 26.07 -5.35 -5.73
N GLY A 42 25.85 -6.62 -6.08
CA GLY A 42 25.12 -7.57 -5.24
C GLY A 42 23.60 -7.37 -5.26
N THR A 43 22.89 -8.32 -4.66
CA THR A 43 21.43 -8.39 -4.68
C THR A 43 20.88 -8.74 -3.30
N LEU A 44 19.74 -8.13 -2.96
CA LEU A 44 18.92 -8.47 -1.81
C LEU A 44 17.52 -8.89 -2.28
N PRO A 45 17.17 -10.18 -2.20
CA PRO A 45 15.80 -10.64 -2.39
C PRO A 45 14.96 -10.21 -1.18
N LEU A 46 14.07 -9.24 -1.38
CA LEU A 46 13.24 -8.65 -0.32
C LEU A 46 11.75 -8.82 -0.65
N CYS A 47 10.98 -9.27 0.32
CA CYS A 47 9.52 -9.29 0.27
C CYS A 47 8.94 -8.25 1.23
N LYS A 48 7.79 -7.69 0.86
CA LYS A 48 6.93 -6.88 1.72
C LYS A 48 5.48 -7.35 1.59
N SER A 49 4.72 -7.26 2.67
CA SER A 49 3.28 -7.51 2.69
C SER A 49 2.53 -6.33 3.28
N TRP A 50 1.32 -6.06 2.82
CA TRP A 50 0.44 -5.03 3.36
C TRP A 50 -1.00 -5.52 3.46
N ASN A 51 -1.70 -5.04 4.48
CA ASN A 51 -3.10 -5.30 4.73
C ASN A 51 -3.79 -3.96 5.01
N TRP A 52 -4.84 -3.64 4.26
CA TRP A 52 -5.62 -2.43 4.50
C TRP A 52 -6.60 -2.69 5.64
N ASP A 53 -6.53 -1.89 6.69
CA ASP A 53 -7.38 -2.03 7.88
C ASP A 53 -8.67 -1.20 7.79
N GLY A 54 -8.74 -0.25 6.87
CA GLY A 54 -9.83 0.72 6.73
C GLY A 54 -9.36 2.18 6.58
N ASN A 55 -8.12 2.48 6.98
CA ASN A 55 -7.54 3.83 6.94
C ASN A 55 -6.08 3.84 6.44
N ASP A 56 -5.33 2.79 6.70
CA ASP A 56 -3.91 2.68 6.41
C ASP A 56 -3.50 1.22 6.21
N TYR A 57 -2.19 0.99 6.08
CA TYR A 57 -1.62 -0.33 5.83
C TYR A 57 -0.76 -0.81 6.99
N ASP A 58 -1.10 -2.00 7.48
CA ASP A 58 -0.25 -2.80 8.34
C ASP A 58 0.55 -3.79 7.51
N GLY A 59 1.78 -4.10 7.92
CA GLY A 59 2.58 -5.01 7.14
C GLY A 59 3.92 -5.43 7.71
N LYS A 60 4.65 -6.18 6.89
CA LYS A 60 5.95 -6.76 7.23
C LYS A 60 6.87 -6.74 6.02
N TRP A 61 8.16 -6.76 6.27
CA TRP A 61 9.16 -7.05 5.24
C TRP A 61 10.19 -8.04 5.76
N TRP A 62 10.77 -8.81 4.85
CA TRP A 62 11.76 -9.83 5.17
C TRP A 62 12.58 -10.20 3.94
N THR A 63 13.77 -10.75 4.17
CA THR A 63 14.58 -11.33 3.10
C THR A 63 14.03 -12.69 2.69
N ASN A 64 13.96 -12.94 1.39
CA ASN A 64 13.44 -14.20 0.83
C ASN A 64 14.53 -14.98 0.09
N GLY A 65 15.65 -15.22 0.77
CA GLY A 65 16.80 -15.92 0.22
C GLY A 65 18.13 -15.33 0.66
N PRO A 66 19.25 -15.87 0.15
CA PRO A 66 20.58 -15.37 0.44
C PRO A 66 20.76 -13.95 -0.14
N SER A 67 21.40 -13.09 0.64
CA SER A 67 21.87 -11.78 0.19
C SER A 67 23.31 -11.91 -0.29
N SER A 68 23.65 -11.23 -1.38
CA SER A 68 25.03 -11.07 -1.85
C SER A 68 25.51 -9.63 -1.69
N LEU A 69 24.86 -8.84 -0.85
CA LEU A 69 25.21 -7.44 -0.64
C LEU A 69 26.61 -7.31 0.01
N PRO A 70 27.40 -6.32 -0.41
CA PRO A 70 28.60 -5.94 0.32
C PRO A 70 28.30 -5.58 1.79
N SER A 71 29.25 -5.82 2.68
CA SER A 71 29.09 -5.61 4.14
C SER A 71 28.78 -4.18 4.57
N HIS A 72 29.06 -3.20 3.69
CA HIS A 72 28.88 -1.77 3.93
C HIS A 72 27.58 -1.23 3.32
N THR A 73 26.78 -2.11 2.69
CA THR A 73 25.43 -1.83 2.21
C THR A 73 24.40 -2.01 3.33
N TYR A 74 23.47 -1.07 3.43
CA TYR A 74 22.39 -1.06 4.42
C TYR A 74 21.06 -0.72 3.76
N LEU A 75 19.96 -1.14 4.40
CA LEU A 75 18.60 -0.83 3.97
C LEU A 75 18.15 0.51 4.56
N GLN A 76 17.54 1.35 3.74
CA GLN A 76 16.71 2.46 4.21
C GLN A 76 15.25 2.18 3.91
N ARG A 77 14.40 2.62 4.83
CA ARG A 77 12.95 2.54 4.75
C ARG A 77 12.39 3.96 4.80
N SER A 78 11.42 4.25 3.94
CA SER A 78 10.59 5.45 4.01
C SER A 78 9.16 5.06 4.36
N GLU A 79 8.67 5.53 5.49
CA GLU A 79 7.26 5.43 5.90
C GLU A 79 6.66 6.83 5.84
N ASP A 80 5.67 7.02 4.97
CA ASP A 80 4.97 8.30 4.77
C ASP A 80 5.92 9.50 4.52
N GLY A 81 7.07 9.23 3.90
CA GLY A 81 8.10 10.21 3.60
C GLY A 81 9.19 10.35 4.67
N SER A 82 8.99 9.81 5.88
CA SER A 82 10.02 9.77 6.92
C SER A 82 11.03 8.67 6.64
N VAL A 83 12.32 9.02 6.51
CA VAL A 83 13.38 8.09 6.11
C VAL A 83 14.21 7.68 7.33
N THR A 84 14.39 6.38 7.50
CA THR A 84 15.25 5.80 8.53
C THR A 84 16.09 4.64 7.99
N ASN A 85 17.20 4.36 8.66
CA ASN A 85 17.94 3.12 8.45
C ASN A 85 17.12 1.97 9.05
N SER A 86 17.11 0.85 8.35
CA SER A 86 16.23 -0.27 8.68
C SER A 86 16.98 -1.59 8.68
N SER A 87 16.51 -2.52 9.52
CA SER A 87 16.90 -3.92 9.43
C SER A 87 16.37 -4.54 8.14
N PHE A 88 16.96 -5.64 7.69
CA PHE A 88 16.50 -6.37 6.49
C PHE A 88 15.19 -7.15 6.70
N SER A 89 14.64 -7.12 7.91
CA SER A 89 13.30 -7.61 8.23
C SER A 89 12.66 -6.77 9.33
N GLY A 90 11.32 -6.77 9.37
CA GLY A 90 10.56 -6.05 10.39
C GLY A 90 9.07 -5.96 10.07
N SER A 91 8.38 -5.10 10.81
CA SER A 91 6.96 -4.80 10.65
C SER A 91 6.69 -3.30 10.72
N TYR A 92 5.57 -2.89 10.14
CA TYR A 92 5.06 -1.53 10.15
C TYR A 92 3.56 -1.54 10.38
N GLN A 93 3.05 -0.44 10.91
CA GLN A 93 1.65 -0.24 11.24
C GLN A 93 1.28 1.21 10.97
N ASP A 94 0.02 1.46 10.67
CA ASP A 94 -0.50 2.81 10.52
C ASP A 94 0.19 3.64 9.41
N VAL A 95 0.67 3.00 8.33
CA VAL A 95 1.38 3.70 7.23
C VAL A 95 0.56 3.78 5.96
N LYS A 96 0.59 4.92 5.27
CA LYS A 96 -0.07 5.09 3.97
C LYS A 96 0.81 4.63 2.81
N THR A 97 2.11 4.77 2.95
CA THR A 97 3.10 4.39 1.95
C THR A 97 4.37 3.91 2.62
N ILE A 98 4.85 2.75 2.17
CA ILE A 98 6.16 2.22 2.54
C ILE A 98 7.03 1.99 1.30
N ARG A 99 8.29 2.43 1.38
CA ARG A 99 9.29 2.26 0.34
C ARG A 99 10.62 1.83 0.92
N PHE A 100 11.39 1.08 0.15
CA PHE A 100 12.72 0.62 0.53
C PHE A 100 13.76 1.02 -0.50
N ARG A 101 15.00 1.23 -0.07
CA ARG A 101 16.14 1.38 -0.97
C ARG A 101 17.41 0.86 -0.31
N LEU A 102 18.38 0.49 -1.13
CA LEU A 102 19.70 0.14 -0.65
C LEU A 102 20.60 1.36 -0.71
N CYS A 103 21.40 1.52 0.33
CA CYS A 103 22.42 2.56 0.41
C CYS A 103 23.75 1.93 0.79
N ASP A 104 24.82 2.63 0.45
CA ASP A 104 26.18 2.19 0.69
C ASP A 104 26.96 3.23 1.48
N SER A 105 27.58 2.80 2.57
CA SER A 105 28.26 3.72 3.49
C SER A 105 29.65 4.15 3.00
N SER A 106 30.33 3.33 2.19
CA SER A 106 31.65 3.65 1.64
C SER A 106 31.56 4.71 0.55
N THR A 107 30.58 4.56 -0.36
CA THR A 107 30.41 5.46 -1.51
C THR A 107 29.37 6.55 -1.29
N ARG A 108 28.58 6.46 -0.20
CA ARG A 108 27.46 7.37 0.12
C ARG A 108 26.39 7.42 -0.99
N ARG A 109 26.26 6.35 -1.76
CA ARG A 109 25.24 6.23 -2.83
C ARG A 109 24.04 5.45 -2.33
N CYS A 110 22.88 5.77 -2.90
CA CYS A 110 21.65 5.03 -2.67
C CYS A 110 20.97 4.71 -4.01
N THR A 111 20.23 3.61 -4.05
CA THR A 111 19.36 3.25 -5.16
C THR A 111 18.11 4.11 -5.18
N GLY A 112 17.32 3.98 -6.25
CA GLY A 112 15.94 4.43 -6.25
C GLY A 112 15.09 3.70 -5.22
N TRP A 113 13.93 4.28 -4.92
CA TRP A 113 12.93 3.69 -4.02
C TRP A 113 12.14 2.58 -4.72
N TRP A 114 11.90 1.48 -3.99
CA TRP A 114 11.08 0.33 -4.35
C TRP A 114 9.87 0.16 -3.42
#